data_AF-A0A972VF82-F1
#
_entry.id   AF-A0A972VF82-F1
#
_cell.length_a   1.000
_cell.length_b   1.000
_cell.length_c   1.000
_cell.angle_alpha   90.00
_cell.angle_beta   90.00
_cell.angle_gamma   90.00
#
_symmetry.space_group_name_H-M   'P 1'
#
loop_
_entity.id
_entity.type
_entity.pdbx_description
1 polymer ?
#
loop_
_entity_poly.entity_id
_entity_poly.type
_entity_poly.pdbx_seq_one_letter_code
_entity_poly.pdbx_strand_id
1 'polypeptide(L)' 'YRSISVCHLGNIAYQLKRPLKWNPEQETFVNDPEANRLLWRDMRAPFAI' A
#
# COMPACT_ATOMS: atom_id res chain seq x y z
N TYR A 1 -5.59 -6.97 14.12
CA TYR A 1 -5.16 -7.31 12.74
C TYR A 1 -5.29 -6.14 11.77
N ARG A 2 -6.40 -5.38 11.73
CA ARG A 2 -6.61 -4.30 10.74
C ARG A 2 -5.91 -2.96 11.01
N SER A 3 -5.45 -2.70 12.24
CA SER A 3 -4.94 -1.38 12.64
C SER A 3 -3.60 -1.01 11.99
N ILE A 4 -2.75 -2.00 11.68
CA ILE A 4 -1.41 -1.76 11.11
C ILE A 4 -1.51 -1.41 9.62
N SER A 5 -2.52 -1.95 8.92
CA SER A 5 -2.76 -1.67 7.50
C SER A 5 -3.03 -0.18 7.28
N VAL A 6 -3.84 0.45 8.14
CA VAL A 6 -4.21 1.88 7.99
C VAL A 6 -3.00 2.81 8.07
N CYS A 7 -2.02 2.53 8.95
CA CYS A 7 -0.79 3.33 9.03
C CYS A 7 0.02 3.26 7.73
N HIS A 8 0.13 2.08 7.11
CA HIS A 8 0.82 1.92 5.84
C HIS A 8 0.09 2.64 4.71
N LEU A 9 -1.24 2.55 4.66
CA LEU A 9 -2.05 3.27 3.68
C LEU A 9 -1.91 4.79 3.82
N GLY A 10 -1.84 5.30 5.06
CA GLY A 10 -1.58 6.70 5.36
C GLY A 10 -0.22 7.16 4.84
N ASN A 11 0.82 6.36 5.00
CA ASN A 11 2.15 6.66 4.45
C ASN A 11 2.15 6.72 2.92
N ILE A 12 1.42 5.81 2.25
CA ILE A 12 1.30 5.81 0.79
C ILE A 12 0.55 7.06 0.31
N ALA A 13 -0.55 7.43 0.98
CA ALA A 13 -1.29 8.66 0.68
C ALA A 13 -0.43 9.91 0.92
N TYR A 14 0.39 9.93 1.98
CA TYR A 14 1.33 11.00 2.26
C TYR A 14 2.42 11.12 1.18
N GLN A 15 2.98 9.98 0.74
CA GLN A 15 4.02 9.94 -0.30
C GLN A 15 3.48 10.41 -1.66
N LEU A 16 2.27 9.99 -2.04
CA LEU A 16 1.64 10.38 -3.30
C LEU A 16 0.95 11.76 -3.23
N LYS A 17 0.82 12.35 -2.04
CA LYS A 17 0.21 13.66 -1.77
C LYS A 17 -1.19 13.83 -2.40
N ARG A 18 -1.97 12.76 -2.49
CA ARG A 18 -3.31 12.76 -3.08
C ARG A 18 -4.24 11.81 -2.34
N PRO A 19 -5.57 12.04 -2.38
CA PRO A 19 -6.53 11.11 -1.82
C PRO A 19 -6.50 9.78 -2.58
N LEU A 20 -6.45 8.67 -1.85
CA LEU A 20 -6.45 7.31 -2.41
C LEU A 20 -7.70 6.57 -1.95
N LYS A 21 -8.31 5.78 -2.85
CA LYS A 21 -9.45 4.93 -2.53
C LYS A 21 -8.96 3.51 -2.25
N TRP A 22 -9.05 3.09 -0.99
CA TRP A 22 -8.70 1.75 -0.56
C TRP A 22 -9.92 0.80 -0.62
N ASN A 23 -9.74 -0.38 -1.22
CA ASN A 23 -10.69 -1.47 -1.17
C ASN A 23 -10.26 -2.49 -0.10
N PRO A 24 -10.96 -2.58 1.05
CA PRO A 24 -10.59 -3.48 2.14
C PRO A 24 -10.93 -4.96 1.87
N GLU A 25 -11.70 -5.27 0.83
CA GLU A 25 -12.01 -6.66 0.42
C GLU A 25 -10.93 -7.24 -0.47
N GLN A 26 -10.38 -6.41 -1.37
CA GLN A 26 -9.32 -6.79 -2.32
C GLN A 26 -7.92 -6.39 -1.84
N GLU A 27 -7.83 -5.70 -0.70
CA GLU A 27 -6.59 -5.11 -0.15
C GLU A 27 -5.77 -4.35 -1.21
N THR A 28 -6.44 -3.56 -2.05
CA THR A 28 -5.83 -2.79 -3.13
C THR A 28 -6.43 -1.39 -3.27
N PHE A 29 -5.70 -0.49 -3.91
CA PHE A 29 -6.19 0.82 -4.31
C PHE A 29 -6.99 0.73 -5.61
N VAL A 30 -8.19 1.30 -5.59
CA VAL A 30 -9.13 1.29 -6.71
C VAL A 30 -8.64 2.19 -7.83
N ASN A 31 -8.43 1.63 -9.02
CA ASN A 31 -7.94 2.34 -10.22
C ASN A 31 -6.58 3.04 -10.04
N ASP A 32 -5.77 2.61 -9.06
CA ASP A 32 -4.52 3.27 -8.71
C ASP A 32 -3.32 2.31 -8.73
N PRO A 33 -2.83 1.95 -9.94
CA PRO A 33 -1.71 1.02 -10.10
C PRO A 33 -0.40 1.57 -9.51
N GLU A 34 -0.21 2.88 -9.49
CA GLU A 34 0.93 3.54 -8.84
C GLU A 34 0.93 3.31 -7.33
N ALA A 35 -0.21 3.49 -6.67
CA ALA A 35 -0.34 3.24 -5.23
C ALA A 35 -0.25 1.74 -4.92
N ASN A 36 -0.79 0.87 -5.78
CA ASN A 36 -0.67 -0.57 -5.64
C ASN A 36 0.77 -1.07 -5.72
N ARG A 37 1.64 -0.42 -6.51
CA ARG A 37 3.07 -0.74 -6.52
C ARG A 37 3.78 -0.41 -5.21
N LEU A 38 3.25 0.51 -4.42
CA LEU A 38 3.82 0.88 -3.11
C LEU A 38 3.33 -0.04 -1.97
N LEU A 39 2.33 -0.89 -2.22
CA LEU A 39 1.89 -1.91 -1.26
C LEU A 39 2.95 -3.00 -1.06
N TRP A 40 3.74 -3.27 -2.10
CA TRP A 40 4.82 -4.24 -2.05
C TRP A 40 6.14 -3.54 -2.28
N ARG A 41 7.11 -3.79 -1.41
CA ARG A 41 8.48 -3.36 -1.62
C ARG A 41 9.28 -4.59 -2.01
N ASP A 42 10.10 -4.48 -3.06
CA ASP A 42 11.08 -5.52 -3.37
C ASP A 42 11.92 -5.81 -2.12
N MET A 43 11.80 -7.03 -1.61
CA MET A 43 12.59 -7.47 -0.46
C MET A 43 14.05 -7.57 -0.89
N ARG A 44 14.95 -7.07 -0.04
CA ARG A 44 16.39 -7.22 -0.30
C ARG A 44 16.79 -8.68 -0.15
N ALA A 45 17.48 -9.24 -1.14
CA ALA A 45 18.11 -10.55 -1.03
C ALA A 45 19.15 -10.56 0.13
N PRO A 46 19.33 -11.69 0.85
CA PRO A 46 18.73 -13.02 0.65
C PRO A 46 17.40 -13.24 1.42
N PHE A 47 16.80 -12.19 2.00
CA PHE A 47 15.64 -12.32 2.89
C PHE A 47 14.30 -12.30 2.15
N ALA A 48 14.31 -12.34 0.81
CA ALA A 48 13.10 -12.52 0.02
C ALA A 48 12.59 -13.94 0.25
N ILE A 49 11.37 -14.05 0.79
CA ILE A 49 10.67 -15.32 1.07
C ILE A 49 9.88 -15.72 -0.17
#